data_AF-A0A7V8QY41-F1
#
_entry.id   AF-A0A7V8QY41-F1
#
_cell.length_a   1.000
_cell.length_b   1.000
_cell.length_c   1.000
_cell.angle_alpha   90.00
_cell.angle_beta   90.00
_cell.angle_gamma   90.00
#
_symmetry.space_group_name_H-M   'P 1'
#
loop_
_entity.id
_entity.type
_entity.pdbx_description
1 polymer ?
#
loop_
_entity_poly.entity_id
_entity_poly.type
_entity_poly.pdbx_seq_one_letter_code
_entity_poly.pdbx_strand_id
1 'polypeptide(L)'
;MIWPIARYLAYLPANLAFVLLSYALSPLLAALSLVTGPRLPGILQWFSTLDASLDGGISQRVKGYRAGLSGWRLWWQRTCWICRNPAHGWQSELLGMPAAGSVVVRQVISDTPKNQWYVMQTAKGVRFFCWKRDQPLFGGFYLKLWFGWVNKAYDGRNHHYAFQIGPKRV
;
A
#
# COMPACT_ATOMS: atom_id res chain seq x y z
N MET A 1 22.32 -13.38 -7.98
CA MET A 1 21.10 -13.05 -7.20
C MET A 1 21.02 -11.53 -7.15
N ILE A 2 20.15 -10.90 -7.95
CA ILE A 2 19.99 -9.44 -7.95
C ILE A 2 19.55 -9.03 -6.53
N TRP A 3 20.39 -8.25 -5.87
CA TRP A 3 20.14 -7.72 -4.54
C TRP A 3 18.74 -7.08 -4.49
N PRO A 4 17.90 -7.29 -3.47
CA PRO A 4 16.55 -6.71 -3.41
C PRO A 4 16.50 -5.19 -3.59
N ILE A 5 17.60 -4.48 -3.31
CA ILE A 5 17.77 -3.06 -3.63
C ILE A 5 17.84 -2.82 -5.15
N ALA A 6 18.58 -3.64 -5.89
CA ALA A 6 18.60 -3.57 -7.36
C ALA A 6 17.23 -3.96 -7.94
N ARG A 7 16.52 -4.93 -7.34
CA ARG A 7 15.11 -5.20 -7.67
C ARG A 7 14.25 -3.95 -7.41
N TYR A 8 14.37 -3.34 -6.24
CA TYR A 8 13.66 -2.12 -5.88
C TYR A 8 13.87 -1.01 -6.92
N LEU A 9 15.13 -0.74 -7.30
CA LEU A 9 15.48 0.30 -8.27
C LEU A 9 15.02 -0.05 -9.68
N ALA A 10 15.15 -1.31 -10.11
CA ALA A 10 14.74 -1.75 -11.44
C ALA A 10 13.21 -1.66 -11.64
N TYR A 11 12.43 -1.98 -10.60
CA TYR A 11 10.96 -1.91 -10.67
C TYR A 11 10.38 -0.56 -10.28
N LEU A 12 11.19 0.39 -9.80
CA LEU A 12 10.71 1.71 -9.40
C LEU A 12 9.98 2.44 -10.53
N PRO A 13 10.49 2.51 -11.78
CA PRO A 13 9.76 3.18 -12.88
C PRO A 13 8.41 2.53 -13.17
N ALA A 14 8.36 1.20 -13.23
CA ALA A 14 7.12 0.45 -13.45
C ALA A 14 6.13 0.66 -12.30
N ASN A 15 6.60 0.60 -11.05
CA ASN A 15 5.77 0.86 -9.89
C ASN A 15 5.21 2.28 -9.88
N LEU A 16 6.01 3.29 -10.24
CA LEU A 16 5.54 4.67 -10.37
C LEU A 16 4.45 4.79 -11.44
N ALA A 17 4.62 4.13 -12.60
CA ALA A 17 3.61 4.11 -13.65
C ALA A 17 2.29 3.50 -13.14
N PHE A 18 2.33 2.36 -12.44
CA PHE A 18 1.13 1.73 -11.86
C PHE A 18 0.48 2.58 -10.76
N VAL A 19 1.27 3.29 -9.96
CA VAL A 19 0.74 4.22 -8.95
C VAL A 19 0.02 5.39 -9.62
N LEU A 20 0.61 5.99 -10.66
CA LEU A 20 -0.03 7.06 -11.43
C LEU A 20 -1.30 6.59 -12.13
N LEU A 21 -1.26 5.40 -12.74
CA LEU A 21 -2.43 4.74 -13.32
C LEU A 21 -3.51 4.49 -12.27
N SER A 22 -3.15 4.09 -11.05
CA SER A 22 -4.12 3.89 -9.96
C SER A 22 -4.86 5.18 -9.65
N TYR A 23 -4.16 6.32 -9.57
CA TYR A 23 -4.81 7.60 -9.35
C TYR A 23 -5.72 7.99 -10.51
N ALA A 24 -5.22 7.89 -11.75
CA ALA A 24 -5.97 8.25 -12.94
C ALA A 24 -7.23 7.38 -13.14
N LEU A 25 -7.12 6.07 -12.92
CA LEU A 25 -8.19 5.10 -13.13
C LEU A 25 -9.10 4.92 -11.92
N SER A 26 -8.74 5.45 -10.75
CA SER A 26 -9.50 5.26 -9.50
C SER A 26 -11.01 5.54 -9.64
N PRO A 27 -11.49 6.60 -10.34
CA PRO A 27 -12.91 6.87 -10.41
C PRO A 27 -13.65 5.87 -11.29
N LEU A 28 -13.00 5.39 -12.37
CA LEU A 28 -13.55 4.38 -13.27
C LEU A 28 -13.60 3.00 -12.60
N LEU A 29 -12.53 2.61 -11.90
CA LEU A 29 -12.47 1.37 -11.14
C LEU A 29 -13.51 1.34 -10.02
N ALA A 30 -13.70 2.47 -9.32
CA ALA A 30 -14.75 2.60 -8.33
C ALA A 30 -16.15 2.48 -8.94
N ALA A 31 -16.39 3.08 -10.13
CA ALA A 31 -17.66 2.93 -10.84
C ALA A 31 -17.93 1.47 -11.24
N LEU A 32 -16.92 0.77 -11.79
CA LEU A 32 -17.04 -0.66 -12.10
C LEU A 32 -17.40 -1.49 -10.87
N SER A 33 -16.81 -1.17 -9.71
CA SER A 33 -17.11 -1.88 -8.46
C SER A 33 -18.54 -1.70 -7.97
N LEU A 34 -19.23 -0.62 -8.36
CA LEU A 34 -20.64 -0.46 -8.01
C LEU A 34 -21.52 -1.52 -8.70
N VAL A 35 -21.08 -2.03 -9.85
CA VAL A 35 -21.80 -3.03 -10.64
C VAL A 35 -21.30 -4.44 -10.35
N THR A 36 -19.98 -4.60 -10.20
CA THR A 36 -19.34 -5.92 -10.06
C THR A 36 -19.11 -6.34 -8.61
N GLY A 37 -19.40 -5.46 -7.65
CA GLY A 37 -19.18 -5.69 -6.23
C GLY A 37 -17.89 -5.05 -5.71
N PRO A 38 -17.62 -5.18 -4.40
CA PRO A 38 -16.58 -4.40 -3.72
C PRO A 38 -15.15 -4.87 -4.01
N ARG A 39 -14.95 -5.97 -4.75
CA ARG A 39 -13.64 -6.42 -5.22
C ARG A 39 -13.54 -6.26 -6.72
N LEU A 40 -12.38 -5.80 -7.19
CA LEU A 40 -12.15 -5.64 -8.61
C LEU A 40 -11.85 -7.01 -9.25
N PRO A 41 -12.42 -7.32 -10.42
CA PRO A 41 -12.22 -8.62 -11.05
C PRO A 41 -10.85 -8.74 -11.75
N GLY A 42 -10.29 -9.94 -11.74
CA GLY A 42 -9.10 -10.31 -12.54
C GLY A 42 -7.91 -9.37 -12.33
N ILE A 43 -7.30 -8.94 -13.43
CA ILE A 43 -6.10 -8.08 -13.41
C ILE A 43 -6.36 -6.71 -12.78
N LEU A 44 -7.61 -6.25 -12.70
CA LEU A 44 -7.93 -4.97 -12.05
C LEU A 44 -7.70 -5.02 -10.54
N GLN A 45 -7.65 -6.22 -9.95
CA GLN A 45 -7.29 -6.41 -8.55
C GLN A 45 -5.86 -5.93 -8.25
N TRP A 46 -5.00 -5.77 -9.26
CA TRP A 46 -3.69 -5.12 -9.11
C TRP A 46 -3.77 -3.68 -8.61
N PHE A 47 -4.88 -2.98 -8.85
CA PHE A 47 -5.12 -1.60 -8.43
C PHE A 47 -5.86 -1.50 -7.09
N SER A 48 -6.09 -2.62 -6.40
CA SER A 48 -6.79 -2.66 -5.11
C SER A 48 -6.05 -3.55 -4.11
N THR A 49 -6.44 -3.43 -2.84
CA THR A 49 -5.94 -4.23 -1.72
C THR A 49 -6.30 -5.71 -1.89
N LEU A 50 -5.38 -6.62 -1.55
CA LEU A 50 -5.64 -8.07 -1.57
C LEU A 50 -6.30 -8.56 -0.28
N ASP A 51 -6.03 -7.88 0.82
CA ASP A 51 -6.48 -8.20 2.18
C ASP A 51 -7.84 -7.58 2.53
N ALA A 52 -8.30 -6.64 1.72
CA ALA A 52 -9.55 -5.94 1.92
C ALA A 52 -10.23 -5.64 0.59
N SER A 53 -11.57 -5.53 0.61
CA SER A 53 -12.32 -5.00 -0.52
C SER A 53 -12.14 -3.47 -0.61
N LEU A 54 -12.74 -2.84 -1.63
CA LEU A 54 -12.79 -1.37 -1.74
C LEU A 54 -13.55 -0.69 -0.59
N ASP A 55 -14.28 -1.47 0.20
CA ASP A 55 -14.96 -1.03 1.42
C ASP A 55 -14.10 -1.27 2.68
N GLY A 56 -12.82 -1.64 2.51
CA GLY A 56 -11.89 -1.98 3.59
C GLY A 56 -11.69 -0.90 4.64
N GLY A 57 -11.90 0.38 4.29
CA GLY A 57 -11.82 1.47 5.24
C GLY A 57 -12.87 1.38 6.35
N ILE A 58 -14.01 0.73 6.07
CA ILE A 58 -15.06 0.48 7.07
C ILE A 58 -14.58 -0.54 8.09
N SER A 59 -14.14 -1.71 7.64
CA SER A 59 -13.66 -2.78 8.53
C SER A 59 -12.41 -2.37 9.30
N GLN A 60 -11.55 -1.55 8.70
CA GLN A 60 -10.34 -1.01 9.32
C GLN A 60 -10.58 0.27 10.15
N ARG A 61 -11.84 0.71 10.31
CA ARG A 61 -12.23 1.91 11.07
C ARG A 61 -11.44 3.16 10.68
N VAL A 62 -11.16 3.31 9.39
CA VAL A 62 -10.46 4.48 8.85
C VAL A 62 -11.38 5.69 8.93
N LYS A 63 -10.91 6.77 9.58
CA LYS A 63 -11.65 8.04 9.69
C LYS A 63 -12.18 8.50 8.33
N GLY A 64 -13.48 8.79 8.26
CA GLY A 64 -14.16 9.23 7.05
C GLY A 64 -14.89 8.13 6.27
N TYR A 65 -14.62 6.85 6.54
CA TYR A 65 -15.31 5.73 5.89
C TYR A 65 -16.57 5.36 6.68
N ARG A 66 -17.68 5.13 5.97
CA ARG A 66 -19.01 4.83 6.56
C ARG A 66 -19.65 3.61 5.89
N ALA A 67 -20.39 2.84 6.68
CA ALA A 67 -21.23 1.76 6.20
C ALA A 67 -22.57 2.29 5.64
N GLY A 68 -23.26 1.46 4.85
CA GLY A 68 -24.59 1.78 4.31
C GLY A 68 -24.62 2.90 3.26
N LEU A 69 -23.48 3.28 2.69
CA LEU A 69 -23.43 4.25 1.59
C LEU A 69 -23.87 3.60 0.27
N SER A 70 -24.44 4.40 -0.62
CA SER A 70 -24.81 4.00 -1.99
C SER A 70 -24.52 5.12 -3.00
N GLY A 71 -24.65 4.78 -4.30
CA GLY A 71 -24.53 5.73 -5.41
C GLY A 71 -23.21 6.52 -5.38
N TRP A 72 -23.32 7.84 -5.57
CA TRP A 72 -22.18 8.76 -5.62
C TRP A 72 -21.30 8.74 -4.36
N ARG A 73 -21.92 8.58 -3.17
CA ARG A 73 -21.16 8.56 -1.90
C ARG A 73 -20.31 7.31 -1.77
N LEU A 74 -20.87 6.16 -2.14
CA LEU A 74 -20.13 4.89 -2.16
C LEU A 74 -19.03 4.92 -3.22
N TRP A 75 -19.35 5.42 -4.42
CA TRP A 75 -18.37 5.62 -5.49
C TRP A 75 -17.18 6.44 -5.00
N TRP A 76 -17.42 7.62 -4.41
CA TRP A 76 -16.35 8.49 -3.94
C TRP A 76 -15.50 7.83 -2.85
N GLN A 77 -16.14 7.13 -1.90
CA GLN A 77 -15.43 6.39 -0.87
C GLN A 77 -14.49 5.33 -1.46
N ARG A 78 -14.95 4.57 -2.45
CA ARG A 78 -14.13 3.54 -3.11
C ARG A 78 -13.04 4.15 -3.98
N THR A 79 -13.29 5.27 -4.66
CA THR A 79 -12.26 6.07 -5.34
C THR A 79 -11.17 6.48 -4.36
N CYS A 80 -11.54 7.03 -3.20
CA CYS A 80 -10.59 7.39 -2.14
C CYS A 80 -9.82 6.17 -1.59
N TRP A 81 -10.44 4.98 -1.55
CA TRP A 81 -9.77 3.76 -1.11
C TRP A 81 -8.65 3.35 -2.05
N ILE A 82 -8.92 3.36 -3.36
CA ILE A 82 -7.92 3.07 -4.40
C ILE A 82 -6.77 4.08 -4.30
N CYS A 83 -7.08 5.38 -4.21
CA CYS A 83 -6.06 6.42 -4.03
C CYS A 83 -5.28 6.31 -2.71
N ARG A 84 -5.86 5.72 -1.67
CA ARG A 84 -5.16 5.48 -0.41
C ARG A 84 -4.14 4.35 -0.52
N ASN A 85 -4.43 3.36 -1.38
CA ASN A 85 -3.66 2.12 -1.56
C ASN A 85 -3.34 1.87 -3.04
N PRO A 86 -2.65 2.79 -3.73
CA PRO A 86 -2.44 2.69 -5.17
C PRO A 86 -1.57 1.50 -5.52
N ALA A 87 -1.97 0.74 -6.54
CA ALA A 87 -1.26 -0.43 -7.08
C ALA A 87 -0.95 -1.53 -6.04
N HIS A 88 -1.73 -1.63 -4.97
CA HIS A 88 -1.45 -2.53 -3.85
C HIS A 88 -1.38 -4.01 -4.28
N GLY A 89 -2.27 -4.47 -5.16
CA GLY A 89 -2.25 -5.85 -5.65
C GLY A 89 -0.99 -6.14 -6.47
N TRP A 90 -0.66 -5.25 -7.41
CA TRP A 90 0.56 -5.35 -8.23
C TRP A 90 1.82 -5.44 -7.35
N GLN A 91 1.93 -4.53 -6.40
CA GLN A 91 3.05 -4.43 -5.48
C GLN A 91 3.15 -5.68 -4.57
N SER A 92 2.02 -6.26 -4.16
CA SER A 92 1.99 -7.47 -3.34
C SER A 92 2.38 -8.72 -4.12
N GLU A 93 1.74 -8.94 -5.27
CA GLU A 93 1.91 -10.16 -6.06
C GLU A 93 3.28 -10.26 -6.73
N LEU A 94 3.76 -9.15 -7.32
CA LEU A 94 4.94 -9.19 -8.18
C LEU A 94 6.19 -8.61 -7.54
N LEU A 95 6.06 -7.72 -6.56
CA LEU A 95 7.19 -7.10 -5.89
C LEU A 95 7.36 -7.57 -4.45
N GLY A 96 6.41 -8.36 -3.92
CA GLY A 96 6.46 -8.89 -2.58
C GLY A 96 7.70 -9.74 -2.29
N MET A 97 8.08 -9.79 -1.01
CA MET A 97 9.10 -10.70 -0.49
C MET A 97 8.43 -11.78 0.35
N PRO A 98 8.91 -13.04 0.33
CA PRO A 98 8.29 -14.10 1.11
C PRO A 98 8.17 -13.74 2.60
N ALA A 99 6.98 -13.92 3.17
CA ALA A 99 6.78 -13.69 4.60
C ALA A 99 7.18 -14.90 5.46
N ALA A 100 7.01 -16.11 4.94
CA ALA A 100 7.36 -17.34 5.63
C ALA A 100 8.86 -17.38 5.97
N GLY A 101 9.18 -17.49 7.25
CA GLY A 101 10.54 -17.54 7.75
C GLY A 101 11.34 -16.25 7.61
N SER A 102 10.69 -15.12 7.28
CA SER A 102 11.33 -13.81 7.30
C SER A 102 11.40 -13.26 8.73
N VAL A 103 12.55 -12.71 9.10
CA VAL A 103 12.80 -12.14 10.43
C VAL A 103 13.31 -10.71 10.31
N VAL A 104 12.96 -9.85 11.27
CA VAL A 104 13.56 -8.52 11.41
C VAL A 104 14.94 -8.68 12.03
N VAL A 105 15.99 -8.28 11.30
CA VAL A 105 17.39 -8.37 11.77
C VAL A 105 17.93 -7.04 12.28
N ARG A 106 17.28 -5.93 11.94
CA ARG A 106 17.60 -4.59 12.48
C ARG A 106 16.35 -3.73 12.47
N GLN A 107 16.16 -2.93 13.52
CA GLN A 107 15.07 -1.96 13.58
C GLN A 107 15.48 -0.68 14.30
N VAL A 108 14.93 0.44 13.82
CA VAL A 108 14.95 1.75 14.47
C VAL A 108 13.54 2.32 14.37
N ILE A 109 12.90 2.59 15.52
CA ILE A 109 11.53 3.08 15.59
C ILE A 109 11.50 4.31 16.49
N SER A 110 10.89 5.40 16.01
CA SER A 110 10.41 6.51 16.82
C SER A 110 8.96 6.80 16.47
N ASP A 111 8.18 7.26 17.44
CA ASP A 111 6.76 7.54 17.24
C ASP A 111 6.45 9.03 16.97
N THR A 112 7.31 9.94 17.42
CA THR A 112 7.08 11.39 17.31
C THR A 112 8.36 12.14 16.87
N PRO A 113 8.51 12.48 15.57
CA PRO A 113 7.68 12.03 14.46
C PRO A 113 7.85 10.52 14.22
N LYS A 114 6.86 9.92 13.54
CA LYS A 114 6.94 8.52 13.15
C LYS A 114 8.13 8.32 12.21
N ASN A 115 9.09 7.51 12.62
CA ASN A 115 10.21 7.07 11.80
C ASN A 115 10.42 5.59 12.08
N GLN A 116 10.25 4.77 11.07
CA GLN A 116 10.37 3.34 11.17
C GLN A 116 11.33 2.88 10.08
N TRP A 117 12.44 2.29 10.50
CA TRP A 117 13.38 1.68 9.59
C TRP A 117 13.62 0.25 10.05
N TYR A 118 13.40 -0.70 9.14
CA TYR A 118 13.58 -2.12 9.40
C TYR A 118 14.44 -2.72 8.30
N VAL A 119 15.33 -3.63 8.67
CA VAL A 119 15.94 -4.59 7.75
C VAL A 119 15.40 -5.96 8.12
N MET A 120 14.82 -6.63 7.14
CA MET A 120 14.28 -7.97 7.25
C MET A 120 15.15 -8.92 6.42
N GLN A 121 15.18 -10.19 6.81
CA GLN A 121 15.92 -11.23 6.13
C GLN A 121 15.03 -12.45 5.97
N THR A 122 14.90 -12.95 4.74
CA THR A 122 14.19 -14.21 4.45
C THR A 122 14.95 -15.42 5.00
N ALA A 123 14.28 -16.57 5.10
CA ALA A 123 14.91 -17.85 5.46
C ALA A 123 16.11 -18.23 4.55
N LYS A 124 16.16 -17.71 3.32
CA LYS A 124 17.26 -17.92 2.35
C LYS A 124 18.40 -16.90 2.49
N GLY A 125 18.41 -16.08 3.55
CA GLY A 125 19.44 -15.06 3.79
C GLY A 125 19.27 -13.76 2.98
N VAL A 126 18.22 -13.64 2.17
CA VAL A 126 17.99 -12.46 1.34
C VAL A 126 17.47 -11.30 2.20
N ARG A 127 18.17 -10.16 2.19
CA ARG A 127 17.85 -8.97 2.98
C ARG A 127 17.05 -7.93 2.19
N PHE A 128 16.03 -7.37 2.81
CA PHE A 128 15.17 -6.34 2.27
C PHE A 128 14.81 -5.33 3.37
N PHE A 129 14.36 -4.13 2.99
CA PHE A 129 14.20 -3.03 3.93
C PHE A 129 12.79 -2.46 3.92
N CYS A 130 12.47 -1.73 4.97
CA CYS A 130 11.32 -0.86 5.06
C CYS A 130 11.80 0.46 5.60
N TRP A 131 11.36 1.55 5.01
CA TRP A 131 11.51 2.87 5.59
C TRP A 131 10.19 3.61 5.52
N LYS A 132 9.71 4.08 6.66
CA LYS A 132 8.51 4.87 6.79
C LYS A 132 8.78 6.08 7.66
N ARG A 133 8.41 7.26 7.19
CA ARG A 133 8.58 8.53 7.90
C ARG A 133 7.36 9.41 7.71
N ASP A 134 6.84 9.94 8.81
CA ASP A 134 5.88 11.02 8.78
C ASP A 134 6.66 12.32 8.98
N GLN A 135 7.06 12.98 7.89
CA GLN A 135 7.85 14.21 7.94
C GLN A 135 6.93 15.40 8.26
N PRO A 136 7.08 16.05 9.43
CA PRO A 136 6.24 17.20 9.77
C PRO A 136 6.39 18.31 8.73
N LEU A 137 5.26 18.94 8.42
CA LEU A 137 5.14 20.16 7.61
C LEU A 137 4.44 21.24 8.44
N PHE A 138 4.29 22.43 7.87
CA PHE A 138 3.58 23.54 8.50
C PHE A 138 2.07 23.28 8.62
N GLY A 139 1.40 23.92 9.59
CA GLY A 139 -0.07 23.95 9.66
C GLY A 139 -0.75 22.64 10.08
N GLY A 140 -0.04 21.76 10.80
CA GLY A 140 -0.58 20.44 11.20
C GLY A 140 -0.62 19.43 10.05
N PHE A 141 0.11 19.70 8.96
CA PHE A 141 0.33 18.73 7.88
C PHE A 141 1.61 17.93 8.12
N TYR A 142 1.68 16.75 7.51
CA TYR A 142 2.91 15.98 7.39
C TYR A 142 2.97 15.30 6.03
N LEU A 143 4.18 15.10 5.51
CA LEU A 143 4.42 14.27 4.33
C LEU A 143 4.65 12.84 4.78
N LYS A 144 3.73 11.94 4.45
CA LYS A 144 3.94 10.51 4.66
C LYS A 144 4.85 9.98 3.57
N LEU A 145 5.95 9.37 4.00
CA LEU A 145 6.93 8.68 3.18
C LEU A 145 6.92 7.22 3.59
N TRP A 146 6.75 6.30 2.64
CA TRP A 146 6.79 4.87 2.90
C TRP A 146 7.38 4.15 1.69
N PHE A 147 8.51 3.47 1.92
CA PHE A 147 9.32 2.85 0.88
C PHE A 147 9.80 1.48 1.34
N GLY A 148 9.98 0.56 0.40
CA GLY A 148 10.50 -0.78 0.65
C GLY A 148 9.37 -1.78 0.89
N TRP A 149 9.48 -2.63 1.90
CA TRP A 149 8.53 -3.72 2.17
C TRP A 149 7.91 -3.61 3.55
N VAL A 150 6.62 -3.85 3.67
CA VAL A 150 5.93 -3.81 4.97
C VAL A 150 6.28 -5.06 5.78
N ASN A 151 6.56 -4.88 7.07
CA ASN A 151 6.70 -5.97 8.03
C ASN A 151 5.32 -6.58 8.40
N LYS A 152 4.48 -6.83 7.38
CA LYS A 152 3.18 -7.50 7.49
C LYS A 152 2.87 -8.15 6.15
N ALA A 153 2.41 -9.40 6.20
CA ALA A 153 1.92 -10.12 5.04
C ALA A 153 0.41 -9.92 4.91
N TYR A 154 0.00 -8.94 4.10
CA TYR A 154 -1.42 -8.61 3.93
C TYR A 154 -2.18 -9.73 3.21
N ASP A 155 -1.56 -10.37 2.22
CA ASP A 155 -2.06 -11.54 1.50
C ASP A 155 -1.79 -12.88 2.24
N GLY A 156 -1.20 -12.82 3.44
CA GLY A 156 -0.75 -14.00 4.21
C GLY A 156 0.45 -14.75 3.62
N ARG A 157 1.05 -14.25 2.53
CA ARG A 157 2.13 -14.94 1.80
C ARG A 157 3.38 -14.08 1.66
N ASN A 158 3.21 -12.81 1.35
CA ASN A 158 4.27 -11.89 1.01
C ASN A 158 4.24 -10.64 1.89
N HIS A 159 5.41 -10.25 2.39
CA HIS A 159 5.66 -8.88 2.81
C HIS A 159 5.44 -7.98 1.60
N HIS A 160 4.48 -7.08 1.71
CA HIS A 160 4.04 -6.24 0.62
C HIS A 160 5.09 -5.14 0.32
N TYR A 161 5.45 -4.95 -0.94
CA TYR A 161 6.17 -3.76 -1.36
C TYR A 161 5.30 -2.51 -1.15
N ALA A 162 5.75 -1.53 -0.39
CA ALA A 162 5.04 -0.26 -0.19
C ALA A 162 5.79 0.89 -0.86
N PHE A 163 5.05 1.67 -1.65
CA PHE A 163 5.47 2.97 -2.12
C PHE A 163 4.34 3.98 -1.88
N GLN A 164 4.52 4.86 -0.90
CA GLN A 164 3.58 5.91 -0.58
C GLN A 164 4.31 7.22 -0.35
N ILE A 165 3.92 8.24 -1.11
CA ILE A 165 4.28 9.64 -0.89
C ILE A 165 2.97 10.40 -0.91
N GLY A 166 2.66 11.12 0.16
CA GLY A 166 1.48 11.98 0.13
C GLY A 166 1.30 12.84 1.38
N PRO A 167 0.79 14.07 1.19
CA PRO A 167 0.45 14.93 2.31
C PRO A 167 -0.70 14.32 3.11
N LYS A 168 -0.62 14.48 4.43
CA LYS A 168 -1.62 14.07 5.41
C LYS A 168 -1.77 15.20 6.42
N ARG A 169 -2.90 15.20 7.13
CA ARG A 169 -3.19 16.12 8.23
C ARG A 169 -3.25 15.31 9.52
N VAL A 170 -2.70 15.88 10.59
CA VAL A 170 -2.79 15.33 11.96
C VAL A 170 -4.25 15.28 12.40
#